data_AF-A0A3B6V8M8-F1
#
_entry.id   AF-A0A3B6V8M8-F1
#
_cell.length_a   1.000
_cell.length_b   1.000
_cell.length_c   1.000
_cell.angle_alpha   90.00
_cell.angle_beta   90.00
_cell.angle_gamma   90.00
#
_symmetry.space_group_name_H-M   'P 1'
#
loop_
_entity.id
_entity.type
_entity.pdbx_description
1 polymer ?
#
loop_
_entity_poly.entity_id
_entity_poly.type
_entity_poly.pdbx_seq_one_letter_code
_entity_poly.pdbx_strand_id
1 'polypeptide(L)'
;MKTKILLSLFIISIISSIAFAQPPAPDTANQPRYRYEAAPRDREPVPPAPRDREPVPPTPRHRPGARGDIYRMCRNAGIYLTDEQIDEMSKIFYEYELKINDLEYQKRNIDYKFKLEREKIDIDLNLIKDLINQKKDLEKEIDYLRIEKDVAVLDVLTDEQLAQLNSYRMRYYYYR
;
A
#
# COMPACT_ATOMS: atom_id res chain seq x y z
N MET A 1 25.42 31.89 29.35
CA MET A 1 24.69 30.98 28.43
C MET A 1 24.65 29.54 28.99
N LYS A 2 23.90 29.30 30.08
CA LYS A 2 23.76 27.95 30.68
C LYS A 2 22.32 27.60 31.08
N THR A 3 21.34 28.45 30.76
CA THR A 3 19.94 28.28 31.18
C THR A 3 19.02 27.72 30.11
N LYS A 4 19.48 27.57 28.85
CA LYS A 4 18.65 27.00 27.76
C LYS A 4 18.77 25.48 27.60
N ILE A 5 19.75 24.84 28.26
CA ILE A 5 19.98 23.38 28.17
C ILE A 5 19.12 22.61 29.20
N LEU A 6 18.68 23.26 30.27
CA LEU A 6 17.86 22.62 31.31
C LEU A 6 16.37 22.50 30.94
N LEU A 7 15.87 23.29 29.98
CA LEU A 7 14.45 23.21 29.58
C LEU A 7 14.17 22.12 28.53
N SER A 8 15.16 21.70 27.72
CA SER A 8 14.96 20.65 26.71
C SER A 8 15.00 19.23 27.28
N LEU A 9 15.61 19.05 28.46
CA LEU A 9 15.63 17.76 29.17
C LEU A 9 14.35 17.47 29.96
N PHE A 10 13.50 18.47 30.21
CA PHE A 10 12.23 18.28 30.94
C PHE A 10 11.08 17.82 30.03
N ILE A 11 11.14 18.11 28.72
CA ILE A 11 10.08 17.73 27.77
C ILE A 11 10.21 16.26 27.32
N ILE A 12 11.42 15.69 27.38
CA ILE A 12 11.65 14.28 27.01
C ILE A 12 11.16 13.31 28.11
N SER A 13 10.91 13.79 29.34
CA SER A 13 10.43 12.95 30.45
C SER A 13 8.91 12.83 30.57
N ILE A 14 8.10 13.56 29.79
CA ILE A 14 6.63 13.59 29.96
C ILE A 14 5.88 12.75 28.91
N ILE A 15 6.56 12.23 27.88
CA ILE A 15 5.91 11.40 26.85
C ILE A 15 5.93 9.88 27.21
N SER A 16 6.53 9.49 28.33
CA SER A 16 6.56 8.08 28.78
C SER A 16 5.43 7.66 29.73
N SER A 17 4.37 8.47 29.91
CA SER A 17 3.35 8.22 30.95
C SER A 17 1.91 8.07 30.47
N ILE A 18 1.66 7.87 29.17
CA ILE A 18 0.36 7.36 28.71
C ILE A 18 0.55 5.92 28.22
N ALA A 19 1.01 5.07 29.15
CA ALA A 19 0.80 3.64 29.04
C ALA A 19 -0.69 3.38 29.30
N PHE A 20 -1.36 2.88 28.27
CA PHE A 20 -2.73 2.40 28.32
C PHE A 20 -2.94 1.49 29.53
N ALA A 21 -3.85 1.86 30.43
CA ALA A 21 -4.49 0.90 31.32
C ALA A 21 -5.41 0.00 30.47
N GLN A 22 -4.84 -1.05 29.86
CA GLN A 22 -5.65 -2.18 29.39
C GLN A 22 -5.97 -3.05 30.62
N PRO A 23 -7.25 -3.41 30.85
CA PRO A 23 -7.56 -4.41 31.87
C PRO A 23 -6.86 -5.73 31.51
N PRO A 24 -6.43 -6.53 32.51
CA PRO A 24 -5.78 -7.80 32.24
C PRO A 24 -6.69 -8.70 31.40
N ALA A 25 -6.09 -9.39 30.43
CA ALA A 25 -6.79 -10.37 29.62
C ALA A 25 -7.45 -11.44 30.51
N PRO A 26 -8.69 -11.86 30.22
CA PRO A 26 -9.34 -12.91 31.01
C PRO A 26 -8.54 -14.20 30.91
N ASP A 27 -8.33 -14.83 32.07
CA ASP A 27 -7.60 -16.09 32.21
C ASP A 27 -8.35 -17.21 31.48
N THR A 28 -7.82 -17.63 30.33
CA THR A 28 -8.39 -18.71 29.50
C THR A 28 -8.11 -20.10 30.07
N ALA A 29 -7.46 -20.22 31.23
CA ALA A 29 -7.11 -21.53 31.82
C ALA A 29 -8.30 -22.31 32.38
N ASN A 30 -9.47 -21.69 32.60
CA ASN A 30 -10.62 -22.32 33.28
C ASN A 30 -11.96 -22.30 32.52
N GLN A 31 -11.96 -22.14 31.19
CA GLN A 31 -13.20 -22.34 30.42
C GLN A 31 -13.37 -23.80 29.97
N PRO A 32 -14.51 -24.47 30.25
CA PRO A 32 -14.79 -25.79 29.71
C PRO A 32 -14.97 -25.67 28.20
N ARG A 33 -13.97 -26.12 27.44
CA ARG A 33 -14.05 -26.26 25.98
C ARG A 33 -15.01 -27.40 25.66
N TYR A 34 -16.21 -27.09 25.18
CA TYR A 34 -17.02 -28.07 24.45
C TYR A 34 -16.27 -28.48 23.18
N ARG A 35 -15.61 -29.64 23.26
CA ARG A 35 -14.93 -30.28 22.14
C ARG A 35 -15.99 -31.01 21.31
N TYR A 36 -16.33 -30.48 20.14
CA TYR A 36 -16.93 -31.31 19.09
C TYR A 36 -15.83 -32.25 18.57
N GLU A 37 -15.89 -33.52 18.93
CA GLU A 37 -15.00 -34.54 18.37
C GLU A 37 -15.44 -34.88 16.95
N ALA A 38 -14.71 -34.36 15.96
CA ALA A 38 -14.79 -34.90 14.61
C ALA A 38 -14.03 -36.24 14.57
N ALA A 39 -14.70 -37.29 14.11
CA ALA A 39 -14.14 -38.62 13.95
C ALA A 39 -12.86 -38.61 13.09
N PRO A 40 -11.85 -39.47 13.38
CA PRO A 40 -10.60 -39.47 12.65
C PRO A 40 -10.82 -39.96 11.21
N ARG A 41 -10.49 -39.12 10.23
CA ARG A 41 -10.18 -39.57 8.88
C ARG A 41 -8.70 -39.87 8.83
N ASP A 42 -8.34 -41.10 8.49
CA ASP A 42 -6.98 -41.54 8.21
C ASP A 42 -6.34 -40.59 7.17
N ARG A 43 -5.39 -39.78 7.62
CA ARG A 43 -4.55 -38.95 6.75
C ARG A 43 -3.27 -39.70 6.49
N GLU A 44 -3.06 -40.11 5.25
CA GLU A 44 -1.74 -40.50 4.78
C GLU A 44 -0.73 -39.34 5.00
N PRO A 45 0.52 -39.65 5.36
CA PRO A 45 1.54 -38.62 5.59
C PRO A 45 1.90 -37.94 4.27
N VAL A 46 1.58 -36.64 4.18
CA VAL A 46 2.04 -35.78 3.08
C VAL A 46 3.58 -35.72 3.12
N PRO A 47 4.29 -36.07 2.04
CA PRO A 47 5.75 -35.99 2.02
C PRO A 47 6.22 -34.53 2.20
N PRO A 48 7.35 -34.29 2.87
CA PRO A 48 7.87 -32.95 3.09
C PRO A 48 8.16 -32.27 1.75
N ALA A 49 7.61 -31.07 1.55
CA ALA A 49 7.85 -30.29 0.35
C ALA A 49 9.36 -29.97 0.19
N PRO A 50 9.92 -30.05 -1.04
CA PRO A 50 11.30 -29.67 -1.29
C PRO A 50 11.55 -28.22 -0.88
N ARG A 51 12.66 -27.99 -0.15
CA ARG A 51 13.05 -26.67 0.41
C ARG A 51 13.61 -25.67 -0.60
N ASP A 52 13.57 -25.99 -1.89
CA ASP A 52 14.25 -25.23 -2.94
C ASP A 52 13.30 -24.39 -3.81
N ARG A 53 12.18 -23.91 -3.24
CA ARG A 53 11.44 -22.82 -3.91
C ARG A 53 12.20 -21.53 -3.67
N GLU A 54 12.87 -21.05 -4.72
CA GLU A 54 13.37 -19.68 -4.78
C GLU A 54 12.29 -18.71 -4.26
N PRO A 55 12.67 -17.67 -3.51
CA PRO A 55 11.72 -16.66 -3.07
C PRO A 55 11.12 -16.02 -4.31
N VAL A 56 9.89 -16.41 -4.65
CA VAL A 56 9.10 -15.75 -5.69
C VAL A 56 9.15 -14.27 -5.32
N PRO A 57 9.69 -13.39 -6.19
CA PRO A 57 9.71 -11.97 -5.92
C PRO A 57 8.28 -11.57 -5.60
N PRO A 58 8.04 -10.75 -4.56
CA PRO A 58 6.69 -10.36 -4.22
C PRO A 58 6.08 -9.77 -5.48
N THR A 59 5.12 -10.50 -6.07
CA THR A 59 4.27 -9.94 -7.10
C THR A 59 3.72 -8.66 -6.50
N PRO A 60 3.70 -7.53 -7.25
CA PRO A 60 3.11 -6.31 -6.76
C PRO A 60 1.71 -6.66 -6.28
N ARG A 61 1.54 -6.79 -4.97
CA ARG A 61 0.21 -6.93 -4.39
C ARG A 61 -0.38 -5.57 -4.64
N HIS A 62 -1.21 -5.51 -5.69
CA HIS A 62 -2.11 -4.42 -5.95
C HIS A 62 -2.84 -4.20 -4.62
N ARG A 63 -2.35 -3.26 -3.80
CA ARG A 63 -3.13 -2.76 -2.68
C ARG A 63 -4.24 -2.04 -3.41
N PRO A 64 -5.49 -2.53 -3.36
CA PRO A 64 -6.57 -1.70 -3.80
C PRO A 64 -6.47 -0.50 -2.87
N GLY A 65 -6.24 0.69 -3.43
CA GLY A 65 -6.54 1.89 -2.67
C GLY A 65 -7.97 1.75 -2.15
N ALA A 66 -8.33 2.52 -1.13
CA ALA A 66 -9.71 2.55 -0.60
C ALA A 66 -10.79 2.95 -1.65
N ARG A 67 -10.39 3.14 -2.90
CA ARG A 67 -11.20 3.27 -4.11
C ARG A 67 -11.24 1.90 -4.78
N GLY A 68 -12.42 1.27 -4.78
CA GLY A 68 -12.59 0.01 -5.48
C GLY A 68 -12.15 0.12 -6.93
N ASP A 69 -11.56 -0.96 -7.43
CA ASP A 69 -11.36 -1.22 -8.86
C ASP A 69 -12.43 -0.52 -9.73
N ILE A 70 -12.02 0.27 -10.72
CA ILE A 70 -12.93 1.04 -11.60
C ILE A 70 -13.99 0.13 -12.22
N TYR A 71 -13.64 -1.11 -12.56
CA TYR A 71 -14.58 -2.10 -13.09
C TYR A 71 -15.69 -2.41 -12.08
N ARG A 72 -15.33 -2.52 -10.80
CA ARG A 72 -16.29 -2.70 -9.70
C ARG A 72 -17.12 -1.44 -9.46
N MET A 73 -16.53 -0.25 -9.58
CA MET A 73 -17.28 1.01 -9.45
C MET A 73 -18.33 1.16 -10.56
N CYS A 74 -17.95 0.92 -11.81
CA CYS A 74 -18.87 0.96 -12.95
C CYS A 74 -20.02 -0.03 -12.74
N ARG A 75 -19.73 -1.28 -12.39
CA ARG A 75 -20.77 -2.28 -12.10
C ARG A 75 -21.73 -1.82 -10.99
N ASN A 76 -21.20 -1.30 -9.89
CA ASN A 76 -22.03 -0.84 -8.78
C ASN A 76 -22.85 0.41 -9.12
N ALA A 77 -22.38 1.23 -10.07
CA ALA A 77 -23.13 2.35 -10.60
C ALA A 77 -24.21 1.94 -11.61
N GLY A 78 -24.28 0.66 -12.01
CA GLY A 78 -25.18 0.17 -13.07
C GLY A 78 -24.65 0.45 -14.48
N ILE A 79 -23.35 0.66 -14.62
CA ILE A 79 -22.67 0.88 -15.90
C ILE A 79 -22.07 -0.45 -16.35
N TYR A 80 -22.50 -0.90 -17.53
CA TYR A 80 -21.91 -2.05 -18.21
C TYR A 80 -20.96 -1.53 -19.28
N LEU A 81 -19.70 -1.91 -19.16
CA LEU A 81 -18.65 -1.56 -20.10
C LEU A 81 -18.73 -2.49 -21.31
N THR A 82 -18.47 -1.93 -22.49
CA THR A 82 -18.29 -2.71 -23.71
C THR A 82 -16.94 -3.44 -23.70
N ASP A 83 -16.79 -4.47 -24.53
CA ASP A 83 -15.52 -5.20 -24.63
C ASP A 83 -14.40 -4.26 -25.12
N GLU A 84 -14.71 -3.34 -26.05
CA GLU A 84 -13.77 -2.33 -26.52
C GLU A 84 -13.30 -1.41 -25.39
N GLN A 85 -14.21 -0.96 -24.53
CA GLN A 85 -13.85 -0.13 -23.36
C GLN A 85 -12.97 -0.90 -22.38
N ILE A 86 -13.27 -2.19 -22.13
CA ILE A 86 -12.46 -3.03 -21.23
C ILE A 86 -11.05 -3.21 -21.78
N ASP A 87 -10.92 -3.45 -23.09
CA ASP A 87 -9.62 -3.60 -23.74
C ASP A 87 -8.80 -2.31 -23.69
N GLU A 88 -9.44 -1.16 -23.96
CA GLU A 88 -8.77 0.14 -23.90
C GLU A 88 -8.33 0.49 -22.47
N MET A 89 -9.22 0.32 -21.48
CA MET A 89 -8.87 0.52 -20.07
C MET A 89 -7.73 -0.41 -19.65
N SER A 90 -7.75 -1.67 -20.06
CA SER A 90 -6.70 -2.65 -19.75
C SER A 90 -5.35 -2.26 -20.35
N LYS A 91 -5.33 -1.73 -21.56
CA LYS A 91 -4.13 -1.20 -22.21
C LYS A 91 -3.58 0.01 -21.45
N ILE A 92 -4.43 0.96 -21.06
CA ILE A 92 -4.04 2.12 -20.24
C ILE A 92 -3.43 1.64 -18.92
N PHE A 93 -4.10 0.73 -18.20
CA PHE A 93 -3.57 0.16 -16.96
C PHE A 93 -2.17 -0.43 -17.17
N TYR A 94 -2.00 -1.25 -18.19
CA TYR A 94 -0.72 -1.89 -18.48
C TYR A 94 0.40 -0.88 -18.72
N GLU A 95 0.16 0.11 -19.58
CA GLU A 95 1.16 1.13 -19.93
C GLU A 95 1.59 1.97 -18.73
N TYR A 96 0.64 2.43 -17.92
CA TYR A 96 0.95 3.22 -16.72
C TYR A 96 1.60 2.39 -15.61
N GLU A 97 1.17 1.14 -15.40
CA GLU A 97 1.81 0.25 -14.42
C GLU A 97 3.26 -0.04 -14.83
N LEU A 98 3.58 -0.19 -16.11
CA LEU A 98 4.98 -0.32 -16.56
C LEU A 98 5.81 0.91 -16.20
N LYS A 99 5.31 2.12 -16.50
CA LYS A 99 6.01 3.38 -16.17
C LYS A 99 6.21 3.54 -14.67
N ILE A 100 5.17 3.28 -13.88
CA ILE A 100 5.23 3.37 -12.42
C ILE A 100 6.22 2.36 -11.85
N ASN A 101 6.22 1.11 -12.33
CA ASN A 101 7.13 0.08 -11.87
C ASN A 101 8.60 0.42 -12.14
N ASP A 102 8.91 1.05 -13.28
CA ASP A 102 10.26 1.54 -13.58
C ASP A 102 10.71 2.61 -12.58
N LEU A 103 9.86 3.62 -12.31
CA LEU A 103 10.15 4.65 -11.32
C LEU A 103 10.29 4.09 -9.90
N GLU A 104 9.46 3.10 -9.53
CA GLU A 104 9.58 2.40 -8.25
C GLU A 104 10.90 1.62 -8.15
N TYR A 105 11.38 1.05 -9.25
CA TYR A 105 12.69 0.42 -9.30
C TYR A 105 13.82 1.44 -9.11
N GLN A 106 13.76 2.59 -9.81
CA GLN A 106 14.72 3.67 -9.64
C GLN A 106 14.73 4.19 -8.19
N LYS A 107 13.57 4.32 -7.56
CA LYS A 107 13.43 4.68 -6.15
C LYS A 107 14.13 3.69 -5.22
N ARG A 108 13.96 2.38 -5.44
CA ARG A 108 14.68 1.33 -4.68
C ARG A 108 16.19 1.44 -4.89
N ASN A 109 16.65 1.74 -6.10
CA ASN A 109 18.07 1.96 -6.38
C ASN A 109 18.63 3.14 -5.57
N ILE A 110 17.87 4.23 -5.43
CA ILE A 110 18.24 5.35 -4.56
C ILE A 110 18.33 4.90 -3.09
N ASP A 111 17.39 4.09 -2.60
CA ASP A 111 17.42 3.55 -1.24
C ASP A 111 18.69 2.70 -0.98
N TYR A 112 19.14 1.93 -1.97
CA TYR A 112 20.42 1.21 -1.88
C TYR A 112 21.61 2.17 -1.82
N LYS A 113 21.65 3.21 -2.66
CA LYS A 113 22.71 4.22 -2.64
C LYS A 113 22.77 4.96 -1.30
N PHE A 114 21.61 5.28 -0.70
CA PHE A 114 21.52 5.84 0.64
C PHE A 114 22.16 4.93 1.68
N LYS A 115 21.84 3.64 1.64
CA LYS A 115 22.37 2.68 2.59
C LYS A 115 23.90 2.59 2.48
N LEU A 116 24.42 2.49 1.25
CA LEU A 116 25.86 2.45 1.00
C LEU A 116 26.57 3.71 1.50
N GLU A 117 26.01 4.90 1.27
CA GLU A 117 26.63 6.15 1.72
C GLU A 117 26.67 6.26 3.24
N ARG A 118 25.63 5.79 3.94
CA ARG A 118 25.54 5.83 5.40
C ARG A 118 26.47 4.84 6.11
N GLU A 119 26.94 3.80 5.41
CA GLU A 119 27.88 2.81 5.95
C GLU A 119 29.35 3.28 5.84
N LYS A 120 29.63 4.36 5.10
CA LYS A 120 30.96 4.94 5.00
C LYS A 120 31.36 5.66 6.29
N ILE A 121 32.68 5.67 6.55
CA ILE A 121 33.27 6.45 7.65
C ILE A 121 33.26 7.95 7.32
N ASP A 122 33.53 8.29 6.06
CA ASP A 122 33.42 9.65 5.53
C ASP A 122 32.14 9.77 4.71
N ILE A 123 31.10 10.34 5.31
CA ILE A 123 29.76 10.44 4.73
C ILE A 123 29.67 11.72 3.89
N ASP A 124 29.35 11.59 2.61
CA ASP A 124 29.07 12.73 1.74
C ASP A 124 27.63 13.24 1.94
N LEU A 125 27.51 14.32 2.71
CA LEU A 125 26.23 14.98 2.96
C LEU A 125 25.62 15.64 1.71
N ASN A 126 26.43 16.04 0.73
CA ASN A 126 25.92 16.60 -0.52
C ASN A 126 25.27 15.49 -1.35
N LEU A 127 25.94 14.33 -1.46
CA LEU A 127 25.36 13.16 -2.13
C LEU A 127 24.07 12.70 -1.43
N ILE A 128 24.04 12.65 -0.10
CA ILE A 128 22.80 12.34 0.65
C ILE A 128 21.69 13.33 0.29
N LYS A 129 21.98 14.64 0.28
CA LYS A 129 20.99 15.67 -0.06
C LYS A 129 20.47 15.49 -1.49
N ASP A 130 21.34 15.20 -2.45
CA ASP A 130 20.96 14.97 -3.84
C ASP A 130 20.10 13.71 -4.02
N LEU A 131 20.45 12.62 -3.33
CA LEU A 131 19.64 11.40 -3.30
C LEU A 131 18.25 11.66 -2.68
N ILE A 132 18.14 12.53 -1.67
CA ILE A 132 16.83 12.91 -1.08
C ILE A 132 15.97 13.61 -2.13
N ASN A 133 16.56 14.55 -2.86
CA ASN A 133 15.84 15.33 -3.88
C ASN A 133 15.39 14.42 -5.03
N GLN A 134 16.29 13.59 -5.56
CA GLN A 134 15.96 12.62 -6.61
C GLN A 134 14.82 11.68 -6.18
N LYS A 135 14.86 11.18 -4.94
CA LYS A 135 13.79 10.31 -4.41
C LYS A 135 12.45 11.03 -4.36
N LYS A 136 12.43 12.28 -3.89
CA LYS A 136 11.20 13.09 -3.82
C LYS A 136 10.64 13.38 -5.20
N ASP A 137 11.49 13.63 -6.19
CA ASP A 137 11.03 13.90 -7.55
C ASP A 137 10.44 12.65 -8.20
N LEU A 138 11.02 11.47 -7.97
CA LEU A 138 10.40 10.20 -8.38
C LEU A 138 9.06 9.94 -7.67
N GLU A 139 8.94 10.25 -6.37
CA GLU A 139 7.68 10.09 -5.64
C GLU A 139 6.57 10.97 -6.19
N LYS A 140 6.88 12.24 -6.51
CA LYS A 140 5.92 13.15 -7.17
C LYS A 140 5.48 12.61 -8.53
N GLU A 141 6.43 12.12 -9.33
CA GLU A 141 6.13 11.58 -10.67
C GLU A 141 5.24 10.33 -10.59
N ILE A 142 5.52 9.42 -9.66
CA ILE A 142 4.68 8.24 -9.42
C ILE A 142 3.26 8.65 -9.03
N ASP A 143 3.11 9.63 -8.13
CA ASP A 143 1.80 10.10 -7.71
C ASP A 143 1.06 10.81 -8.84
N TYR A 144 1.76 11.59 -9.67
CA TYR A 144 1.22 12.18 -10.89
C TYR A 144 0.71 11.11 -11.85
N LEU A 145 1.53 10.12 -12.20
CA LEU A 145 1.16 9.04 -13.13
C LEU A 145 -0.02 8.22 -12.63
N ARG A 146 -0.17 8.04 -11.31
CA ARG A 146 -1.35 7.36 -10.74
C ARG A 146 -2.63 8.15 -10.96
N ILE A 147 -2.58 9.48 -10.79
CA ILE A 147 -3.73 10.36 -11.02
C ILE A 147 -4.02 10.44 -12.53
N GLU A 148 -2.99 10.61 -13.35
CA GLU A 148 -3.11 10.68 -14.80
C GLU A 148 -3.71 9.39 -15.37
N LYS A 149 -3.29 8.22 -14.86
CA LYS A 149 -3.90 6.92 -15.16
C LYS A 149 -5.39 6.90 -14.82
N ASP A 150 -5.76 7.34 -13.61
CA ASP A 150 -7.16 7.39 -13.18
C ASP A 150 -8.00 8.29 -14.10
N VAL A 151 -7.47 9.43 -14.55
CA VAL A 151 -8.13 10.34 -15.51
C VAL A 151 -8.27 9.66 -16.88
N ALA A 152 -7.17 9.11 -17.43
CA ALA A 152 -7.18 8.46 -18.73
C ALA A 152 -8.17 7.28 -18.80
N VAL A 153 -8.29 6.52 -17.71
CA VAL A 153 -9.26 5.42 -17.61
C VAL A 153 -10.70 5.95 -17.58
N LEU A 154 -10.96 7.11 -16.96
CA LEU A 154 -12.28 7.73 -16.95
C LEU A 154 -12.67 8.29 -18.33
N ASP A 155 -11.69 8.74 -19.13
CA ASP A 155 -11.91 9.26 -20.48
C ASP A 155 -12.37 8.19 -21.49
N VAL A 156 -12.25 6.90 -21.14
CA VAL A 156 -12.80 5.78 -21.94
C VAL A 156 -14.32 5.66 -21.79
N LEU A 157 -14.90 6.23 -20.73
CA LEU A 157 -16.34 6.22 -20.49
C LEU A 157 -17.05 7.26 -21.35
N THR A 158 -18.28 6.97 -21.77
CA THR A 158 -19.11 7.99 -22.40
C THR A 158 -19.53 9.06 -21.38
N ASP A 159 -19.91 10.25 -21.85
CA ASP A 159 -20.40 11.34 -20.99
C ASP A 159 -21.57 10.90 -20.08
N GLU A 160 -22.46 10.05 -20.60
CA GLU A 160 -23.59 9.49 -19.85
C GLU A 160 -23.11 8.54 -18.74
N GLN A 161 -22.18 7.63 -19.06
CA GLN A 161 -21.57 6.72 -18.09
C GLN A 161 -20.80 7.50 -17.02
N LEU A 162 -20.07 8.54 -17.40
CA LEU A 162 -19.33 9.40 -16.48
C LEU A 162 -20.29 10.13 -15.51
N ALA A 163 -21.39 10.68 -16.02
CA ALA A 163 -22.41 11.34 -15.20
C ALA A 163 -23.08 10.36 -14.21
N GLN A 164 -23.37 9.13 -14.66
CA GLN A 164 -23.92 8.07 -13.81
C GLN A 164 -22.93 7.64 -12.72
N LEU A 165 -21.65 7.47 -13.07
CA LEU A 165 -20.58 7.12 -12.15
C LEU A 165 -20.38 8.22 -11.10
N ASN A 166 -20.37 9.48 -11.51
CA ASN A 166 -20.25 10.62 -10.61
C ASN A 166 -21.43 10.71 -9.64
N SER A 167 -22.65 10.49 -10.13
CA SER A 167 -23.86 10.45 -9.29
C SER A 167 -23.80 9.31 -8.25
N TYR A 168 -23.26 8.15 -8.62
CA TYR A 168 -23.00 7.05 -7.68
C TYR A 168 -21.94 7.44 -6.63
N ARG A 169 -20.81 8.02 -7.05
CA ARG A 169 -19.74 8.47 -6.15
C ARG A 169 -20.25 9.51 -5.15
N MET A 170 -21.04 10.49 -5.60
CA MET A 170 -21.59 11.51 -4.72
C MET A 170 -22.50 10.91 -3.65
N ARG A 171 -23.39 9.98 -4.03
CA ARG A 171 -24.28 9.28 -3.08
C ARG A 171 -23.52 8.44 -2.05
N TYR A 172 -22.47 7.73 -2.47
CA TYR A 172 -21.79 6.78 -1.60
C TYR A 172 -20.76 7.42 -0.66
N TYR A 173 -20.14 8.53 -1.07
CA TYR A 173 -19.03 9.14 -0.33
C TYR A 173 -19.41 10.40 0.47
N TYR A 174 -20.48 11.11 0.11
CA TYR A 174 -20.84 12.37 0.78
C TYR A 174 -22.14 12.31 1.62
N TYR A 175 -23.00 11.32 1.39
CA TYR A 175 -24.30 11.22 2.06
C TYR A 175 -24.41 10.04 3.03
N ARG A 176 -23.29 9.53 3.52
CA ARG A 176 -23.21 8.47 4.53
C ARG A 176 -22.47 8.97 5.77
#